data_AF-A0A938LCG2-F1
#
_entry.id   AF-A0A938LCG2-F1
#
_cell.length_a   1.000
_cell.length_b   1.000
_cell.length_c   1.000
_cell.angle_alpha   90.00
_cell.angle_beta   90.00
_cell.angle_gamma   90.00
#
_symmetry.space_group_name_H-M   'P 1'
#
loop_
_entity.id
_entity.type
_entity.pdbx_description
1 polymer ?
#
loop_
_entity_poly.entity_id
_entity_poly.type
_entity_poly.pdbx_seq_one_letter_code
_entity_poly.pdbx_strand_id
1 'polypeptide(L)'
;MGSGAAAQPGQADPCARLRRDARGRRAGGRMTAALRAPDLVAAALERVVGSAHVHPLELEGGSRVVPLACPAGAEEAQACVRHALAHGLALLPVGMLSKHGWARAPARLDFAMSLRRLRRVLNYEPGDGTIRVEAGISMAELARTVNEGGHWLTPDVPCPGGATIGGVIGAGASGFDRLRFGPLRHHVLGLRVVDGHGELTKSGGQLVKNVTGYDLHRLYTGSHGTLCAIVEASL
;
A
#
# COMPACT_ATOMS: atom_id res chain seq x y z
N MET A 1 -16.64 -37.32 -56.49
CA MET A 1 -16.39 -37.70 -55.09
C MET A 1 -15.51 -36.60 -54.51
N GLY A 2 -16.10 -35.49 -54.02
CA GLY A 2 -16.37 -35.28 -52.59
C GLY A 2 -15.05 -34.89 -51.89
N SER A 3 -14.86 -33.74 -51.24
CA SER A 3 -15.78 -32.84 -50.56
C SER A 3 -14.98 -31.56 -50.24
N GLY A 4 -15.52 -30.39 -50.59
CA GLY A 4 -15.04 -29.10 -50.10
C GLY A 4 -15.55 -28.86 -48.69
N ALA A 5 -14.65 -28.65 -47.73
CA ALA A 5 -15.02 -28.30 -46.37
C ALA A 5 -15.38 -26.81 -46.29
N ALA A 6 -16.69 -26.56 -46.22
CA ALA A 6 -17.27 -25.25 -45.92
C ALA A 6 -16.85 -24.76 -44.53
N ALA A 7 -16.33 -23.54 -44.46
CA ALA A 7 -16.11 -22.82 -43.21
C ALA A 7 -17.47 -22.53 -42.55
N GLN A 8 -17.69 -23.11 -41.37
CA GLN A 8 -18.88 -22.84 -40.56
C GLN A 8 -18.79 -21.44 -39.94
N PRO A 9 -19.84 -20.61 -40.03
CA PRO A 9 -19.90 -19.34 -39.32
C PRO A 9 -20.36 -19.55 -37.87
N GLY A 10 -19.75 -18.84 -36.93
CA GLY A 10 -20.46 -18.44 -35.71
C GLY A 10 -20.02 -19.04 -34.37
N GLN A 11 -18.73 -19.29 -34.13
CA GLN A 11 -18.25 -19.45 -32.75
C GLN A 11 -17.83 -18.09 -32.19
N ALA A 12 -18.77 -17.41 -31.52
CA ALA A 12 -18.52 -16.14 -30.85
C ALA A 12 -17.45 -16.34 -29.75
N ASP A 13 -16.34 -15.61 -29.88
CA ASP A 13 -15.27 -15.58 -28.88
C ASP A 13 -15.84 -15.18 -27.49
N PRO A 14 -15.82 -16.08 -26.49
CA PRO A 14 -16.32 -15.78 -25.15
C PRO A 14 -15.53 -14.66 -24.46
N CYS A 15 -14.28 -14.39 -24.88
CA CYS A 15 -13.49 -13.25 -24.40
C CYS A 15 -13.92 -11.90 -25.02
N ALA A 16 -14.61 -11.89 -26.17
CA ALA A 16 -15.03 -10.65 -26.80
C ALA A 16 -16.12 -9.91 -26.00
N ARG A 17 -16.98 -10.66 -25.28
CA ARG A 17 -17.99 -10.08 -24.36
C ARG A 17 -17.37 -9.44 -23.13
N LEU A 18 -16.38 -10.11 -22.50
CA LEU A 18 -15.63 -9.58 -21.35
C LEU A 18 -14.86 -8.29 -21.68
N ARG A 19 -14.37 -8.13 -22.91
CA ARG A 19 -13.70 -6.90 -23.38
C ARG A 19 -14.66 -5.74 -23.68
N ARG A 20 -15.96 -6.01 -23.84
CA ARG A 20 -16.99 -4.98 -24.00
C ARG A 20 -17.55 -4.52 -22.65
N ASP A 21 -17.73 -5.43 -21.69
CA ASP A 21 -18.25 -5.08 -20.36
C ASP A 21 -17.22 -4.31 -19.50
N ALA A 22 -15.92 -4.53 -19.71
CA ALA A 22 -14.87 -3.73 -19.05
C ALA A 22 -14.79 -2.26 -19.54
N ARG A 23 -15.54 -1.90 -20.60
CA ARG A 23 -15.66 -0.52 -21.13
C ARG A 23 -17.00 0.15 -20.75
N GLY A 24 -17.70 -0.41 -19.75
CA GLY A 24 -18.91 0.17 -19.18
C GLY A 24 -18.64 1.24 -18.12
N ARG A 25 -18.68 2.50 -18.56
CA ARG A 25 -19.06 3.71 -17.79
C ARG A 25 -18.43 3.90 -16.39
N ARG A 26 -17.25 4.54 -16.36
CA ARG A 26 -16.97 5.52 -15.30
C ARG A 26 -17.17 6.91 -15.87
N ALA A 27 -18.34 7.48 -15.59
CA ALA A 27 -18.54 8.92 -15.63
C ALA A 27 -17.73 9.56 -14.49
N GLY A 28 -16.40 9.50 -14.58
CA GLY A 28 -15.54 10.36 -13.79
C GLY A 28 -15.66 11.74 -14.39
N GLY A 29 -16.48 12.60 -13.78
CA GLY A 29 -16.49 14.02 -14.11
C GLY A 29 -15.04 14.49 -14.08
N ARG A 30 -14.52 14.94 -15.23
CA ARG A 30 -13.17 15.49 -15.31
C ARG A 30 -13.17 16.73 -14.42
N MET A 31 -12.64 16.59 -13.21
CA MET A 31 -12.35 17.74 -12.37
C MET A 31 -11.43 18.66 -13.18
N THR A 32 -11.80 19.93 -13.30
CA THR A 32 -10.99 20.94 -13.96
C THR A 32 -9.65 21.07 -13.22
N ALA A 33 -8.57 21.40 -13.93
CA ALA A 33 -7.24 21.55 -13.33
C ALA A 33 -7.22 22.51 -12.12
N ALA A 34 -8.17 23.46 -12.07
CA ALA A 34 -8.34 24.42 -10.97
C ALA A 34 -8.69 23.78 -9.62
N LEU A 35 -9.46 22.67 -9.61
CA LEU A 35 -9.85 21.98 -8.37
C LEU A 35 -8.75 21.05 -7.82
N ARG A 36 -7.60 20.98 -8.50
CA ARG A 36 -6.42 20.20 -8.09
C ARG A 36 -5.31 21.09 -7.53
N ALA A 37 -5.59 22.38 -7.33
CA ALA A 37 -4.65 23.28 -6.68
C ALA A 37 -4.23 22.69 -5.32
N PRO A 38 -2.92 22.68 -4.99
CA PRO A 38 -2.42 22.11 -3.74
C PRO A 38 -3.14 22.64 -2.49
N ASP A 39 -3.52 23.92 -2.48
CA ASP A 39 -4.22 24.56 -1.36
C ASP A 39 -5.63 24.00 -1.15
N LEU A 40 -6.36 23.72 -2.23
CA LEU A 40 -7.70 23.13 -2.14
C LEU A 40 -7.64 21.67 -1.67
N VAL A 41 -6.63 20.93 -2.13
CA VAL A 41 -6.38 19.56 -1.69
C VAL A 41 -6.00 19.55 -0.22
N ALA A 42 -5.12 20.46 0.22
CA ALA A 42 -4.77 20.62 1.63
C ALA A 42 -6.01 20.88 2.48
N ALA A 43 -6.80 21.91 2.17
CA ALA A 43 -8.02 22.25 2.93
C ALA A 43 -9.06 21.10 2.97
N ALA A 44 -9.12 20.26 1.94
CA ALA A 44 -9.96 19.07 1.95
C ALA A 44 -9.43 17.98 2.89
N LEU A 45 -8.11 17.77 2.92
CA LEU A 45 -7.45 16.82 3.82
C LEU A 45 -7.53 17.27 5.27
N GLU A 46 -7.48 18.57 5.55
CA GLU A 46 -7.66 19.11 6.91
C GLU A 46 -9.02 18.73 7.52
N ARG A 47 -10.06 18.58 6.70
CA ARG A 47 -11.37 18.09 7.15
C ARG A 47 -11.37 16.59 7.50
N VAL A 48 -10.40 15.84 6.99
CA VAL A 48 -10.26 14.39 7.22
C VAL A 48 -9.35 14.10 8.40
N VAL A 49 -8.15 14.67 8.40
CA VAL A 49 -7.11 14.36 9.40
C VAL A 49 -6.90 15.48 10.42
N GLY A 50 -7.53 16.65 10.24
CA GLY A 50 -7.28 17.85 11.05
C GLY A 50 -6.14 18.71 10.51
N SER A 51 -6.24 20.03 10.67
CA SER A 51 -5.25 21.00 10.18
C SER A 51 -3.85 20.81 10.76
N ALA A 52 -3.76 20.40 12.03
CA ALA A 52 -2.49 20.09 12.69
C ALA A 52 -1.74 18.88 12.08
N HIS A 53 -2.39 18.13 11.18
CA HIS A 53 -1.88 16.88 10.62
C HIS A 53 -1.75 16.92 9.08
N VAL A 54 -1.82 18.12 8.50
CA VAL A 54 -1.48 18.38 7.10
C VAL A 54 -0.21 19.23 7.05
N HIS A 55 0.79 18.76 6.32
CA HIS A 55 2.08 19.43 6.18
C HIS A 55 2.50 19.54 4.72
N PRO A 56 3.33 20.51 4.33
CA PRO A 56 3.96 20.47 3.02
C PRO A 56 4.98 19.32 2.97
N LEU A 57 4.97 18.56 1.88
CA LEU A 57 6.00 17.58 1.55
C LEU A 57 6.74 18.01 0.29
N GLU A 58 8.05 18.19 0.46
CA GLU A 58 8.98 18.45 -0.63
C GLU A 58 9.55 17.14 -1.17
N LEU A 59 9.47 16.97 -2.49
CA LEU A 59 10.02 15.84 -3.24
C LEU A 59 10.95 16.37 -4.33
N GLU A 60 11.75 15.47 -4.90
CA GLU A 60 12.61 15.79 -6.06
C GLU A 60 13.54 17.00 -5.79
N GLY A 61 14.11 17.08 -4.59
CA GLY A 61 15.00 18.17 -4.18
C GLY A 61 14.31 19.53 -4.04
N GLY A 62 13.00 19.55 -3.75
CA GLY A 62 12.21 20.78 -3.58
C GLY A 62 11.50 21.25 -4.84
N SER A 63 11.75 20.62 -5.99
CA SER A 63 11.09 20.99 -7.26
C SER A 63 9.60 20.65 -7.29
N ARG A 64 9.14 19.76 -6.40
CA ARG A 64 7.73 19.39 -6.24
C ARG A 64 7.30 19.48 -4.79
N VAL A 65 6.30 20.30 -4.51
CA VAL A 65 5.69 20.44 -3.17
C VAL A 65 4.23 20.01 -3.24
N VAL A 66 3.85 19.06 -2.40
CA VAL A 66 2.47 18.55 -2.30
C VAL A 66 2.01 18.47 -0.84
N PRO A 67 0.70 18.52 -0.57
CA PRO A 67 0.19 18.29 0.78
C PRO A 67 0.50 16.86 1.27
N LEU A 68 0.80 16.72 2.55
CA LEU A 68 1.02 15.47 3.25
C LEU A 68 0.00 15.32 4.37
N ALA A 69 -0.96 14.41 4.20
CA ALA A 69 -1.90 14.06 5.25
C ALA A 69 -1.29 12.99 6.19
N CYS A 70 -1.38 13.21 7.50
CA CYS A 70 -0.90 12.27 8.51
C CYS A 70 -2.09 11.69 9.28
N PRO A 71 -2.78 10.64 8.80
CA PRO A 71 -3.88 10.01 9.52
C PRO A 71 -3.44 9.42 10.86
N ALA A 72 -4.32 9.40 11.86
CA ALA A 72 -4.10 8.81 13.18
C ALA A 72 -4.45 7.31 13.26
N GLY A 73 -5.19 6.79 12.27
CA GLY A 73 -5.72 5.43 12.27
C GLY A 73 -6.10 4.93 10.88
N ALA A 74 -6.57 3.68 10.81
CA ALA A 74 -6.94 3.03 9.55
C ALA A 74 -8.15 3.69 8.88
N GLU A 75 -9.10 4.19 9.67
CA GLU A 75 -10.33 4.83 9.21
C GLU A 75 -10.03 6.18 8.52
N GLU A 76 -9.14 6.98 9.11
CA GLU A 76 -8.67 8.24 8.50
C GLU A 76 -7.84 7.97 7.24
N ALA A 77 -6.98 6.94 7.27
CA ALA A 77 -6.23 6.53 6.08
C ALA A 77 -7.19 6.09 4.95
N GLN A 78 -8.26 5.38 5.28
CA GLN A 78 -9.31 5.01 4.34
C GLN A 78 -10.03 6.24 3.79
N ALA A 79 -10.38 7.20 4.63
CA ALA A 79 -11.02 8.44 4.22
C ALA A 79 -10.16 9.24 3.24
N CYS A 80 -8.83 9.29 3.44
CA CYS A 80 -7.89 9.90 2.49
C CYS A 80 -7.92 9.21 1.12
N VAL A 81 -7.90 7.88 1.08
CA VAL A 81 -7.97 7.12 -0.20
C VAL A 81 -9.31 7.33 -0.89
N ARG A 82 -10.43 7.29 -0.14
CA ARG A 82 -11.77 7.57 -0.67
C ARG A 82 -11.89 8.99 -1.21
N HIS A 83 -11.27 9.96 -0.54
CA HIS A 83 -11.21 11.33 -1.02
C HIS A 83 -10.46 11.42 -2.35
N ALA A 84 -9.30 10.76 -2.46
CA ALA A 84 -8.55 10.70 -3.71
C ALA A 84 -9.36 10.07 -4.84
N LEU A 85 -10.04 8.95 -4.57
CA LEU A 85 -10.87 8.24 -5.53
C LEU A 85 -12.04 9.09 -6.03
N ALA A 86 -12.76 9.76 -5.11
CA ALA A 86 -13.91 10.59 -5.44
C ALA A 86 -13.56 11.80 -6.32
N HIS A 87 -12.34 12.33 -6.18
CA HIS A 87 -11.89 13.55 -6.87
C HIS A 87 -10.88 13.28 -7.99
N GLY A 88 -10.52 12.01 -8.23
CA GLY A 88 -9.54 11.62 -9.25
C GLY A 88 -8.11 12.10 -8.97
N LEU A 89 -7.77 12.25 -7.70
CA LEU A 89 -6.44 12.71 -7.24
C LEU A 89 -5.45 11.53 -7.22
N ALA A 90 -4.20 11.81 -7.57
CA ALA A 90 -3.07 10.92 -7.43
C ALA A 90 -2.52 11.00 -6.01
N LEU A 91 -2.65 9.90 -5.28
CA LEU A 91 -2.20 9.74 -3.89
C LEU A 91 -0.96 8.86 -3.83
N LEU A 92 0.01 9.23 -3.01
CA LEU A 92 1.15 8.37 -2.65
C LEU A 92 1.13 8.04 -1.14
N PRO A 93 0.92 6.78 -0.73
CA PRO A 93 1.14 6.38 0.65
C PRO A 93 2.64 6.31 0.94
N VAL A 94 3.06 6.89 2.07
CA VAL A 94 4.47 7.01 2.44
C VAL A 94 4.68 6.67 3.92
N GLY A 95 5.86 6.09 4.21
CA GLY A 95 6.39 5.96 5.57
C GLY A 95 7.37 7.09 5.86
N MET A 96 8.65 6.74 6.00
CA MET A 96 9.77 7.67 6.20
C MET A 96 10.50 8.06 4.90
N LEU A 97 9.93 7.76 3.73
CA LEU A 97 10.49 8.07 2.39
C LEU A 97 11.88 7.49 2.07
N SER A 98 12.48 6.66 2.93
CA SER A 98 13.84 6.13 2.73
C SER A 98 14.03 5.19 1.54
N LYS A 99 12.95 4.75 0.89
CA LYS A 99 12.98 3.94 -0.34
C LYS A 99 12.17 4.58 -1.48
N HIS A 100 11.82 5.87 -1.36
CA HIS A 100 10.99 6.56 -2.35
C HIS A 100 11.62 6.56 -3.75
N GLY A 101 12.94 6.75 -3.83
CA GLY A 101 13.68 6.76 -5.10
C GLY A 101 13.92 5.39 -5.74
N TRP A 102 13.44 4.28 -5.16
CA TRP A 102 13.64 2.94 -5.72
C TRP A 102 12.63 2.59 -6.82
N ALA A 103 11.47 3.24 -6.80
CA ALA A 103 10.46 3.14 -7.84
C ALA A 103 10.53 4.32 -8.81
N ARG A 104 9.87 4.16 -9.96
CA ARG A 104 9.65 5.26 -10.90
C ARG A 104 8.83 6.36 -10.22
N ALA A 105 9.33 7.59 -10.26
CA ALA A 105 8.60 8.75 -9.77
C ALA A 105 7.23 8.88 -10.47
N PRO A 106 6.16 9.18 -9.73
CA PRO A 106 4.83 9.27 -10.30
C PRO A 106 4.74 10.48 -11.25
N ALA A 107 4.19 10.24 -12.44
CA ALA A 107 3.99 11.30 -13.45
C ALA A 107 3.04 12.41 -12.94
N ARG A 108 2.12 12.06 -12.04
CA ARG A 108 1.25 12.99 -11.32
C ARG A 108 1.23 12.61 -9.86
N LEU A 109 1.30 13.61 -8.99
CA LEU A 109 1.11 13.46 -7.56
C LEU A 109 0.36 14.69 -7.05
N ASP A 110 -0.83 14.48 -6.53
CA ASP A 110 -1.70 15.55 -6.05
C ASP A 110 -1.53 15.70 -4.52
N PHE A 111 -1.34 14.60 -3.77
CA PHE A 111 -0.96 14.63 -2.36
C PHE A 111 -0.32 13.30 -1.90
N ALA A 112 0.31 13.32 -0.73
CA ALA A 112 0.86 12.13 -0.09
C ALA A 112 0.16 11.85 1.25
N MET A 113 0.24 10.61 1.72
CA MET A 113 -0.32 10.17 3.00
C MET A 113 0.75 9.50 3.84
N SER A 114 1.13 10.12 4.95
CA SER A 114 2.12 9.60 5.91
C SER A 114 1.46 8.66 6.92
N LEU A 115 1.86 7.39 6.89
CA LEU A 115 1.36 6.38 7.81
C LEU A 115 2.13 6.35 9.14
N ARG A 116 3.07 7.27 9.37
CA ARG A 116 3.99 7.26 10.52
C ARG A 116 3.30 7.37 11.89
N ARG A 117 2.08 7.90 11.95
CA ARG A 117 1.32 7.99 13.21
C ARG A 117 0.68 6.65 13.60
N LEU A 118 0.48 5.76 12.64
CA LEU A 118 0.00 4.40 12.86
C LEU A 118 1.22 3.54 13.29
N ARG A 119 1.61 3.61 14.56
CA ARG A 119 2.85 3.00 15.09
C ARG A 119 2.64 2.06 16.29
N ARG A 120 1.40 1.64 16.58
CA ARG A 120 1.07 0.76 17.69
C ARG A 120 1.44 -0.69 17.39
N VAL A 121 1.87 -1.40 18.43
CA VAL A 121 1.88 -2.86 18.46
C VAL A 121 0.48 -3.31 18.84
N LEU A 122 -0.20 -4.01 17.93
CA LEU A 122 -1.62 -4.41 18.07
C LEU A 122 -1.78 -5.77 18.72
N ASN A 123 -0.82 -6.67 18.51
CA ASN A 123 -0.75 -7.97 19.15
C ASN A 123 0.70 -8.46 19.08
N TYR A 124 1.21 -9.06 20.15
CA TYR A 124 2.52 -9.71 20.15
C TYR A 124 2.41 -11.01 20.93
N GLU A 125 2.65 -12.13 20.26
CA GLU A 125 2.60 -13.46 20.85
C GLU A 125 3.98 -14.13 20.70
N PRO A 126 4.87 -13.96 21.69
CA PRO A 126 6.21 -14.54 21.66
C PRO A 126 6.18 -16.08 21.62
N GLY A 127 5.15 -16.73 22.15
CA GLY A 127 5.04 -18.20 22.10
C GLY A 127 4.91 -18.74 20.68
N ASP A 128 4.18 -18.01 19.83
CA ASP A 128 3.98 -18.35 18.43
C ASP A 128 5.00 -17.69 17.49
N GLY A 129 5.82 -16.77 18.02
CA GLY A 129 6.76 -15.97 17.24
C GLY A 129 6.07 -15.01 16.26
N THR A 130 4.85 -14.57 16.57
CA THR A 130 4.06 -13.70 15.67
C THR A 130 3.82 -12.33 16.28
N ILE A 131 3.80 -11.31 15.42
CA ILE A 131 3.53 -9.94 15.83
C ILE A 131 2.65 -9.22 14.80
N ARG A 132 1.63 -8.51 15.29
CA ARG A 132 0.79 -7.63 14.48
C ARG A 132 1.04 -6.19 14.90
N VAL A 133 1.41 -5.36 13.94
CA VAL A 133 1.76 -3.96 14.15
C VAL A 133 1.12 -3.07 13.10
N GLU A 134 1.00 -1.80 13.45
CA GLU A 134 0.64 -0.76 12.49
C GLU A 134 1.81 -0.41 11.55
N ALA A 135 1.49 -0.06 10.31
CA ALA A 135 2.47 0.07 9.21
C ALA A 135 3.51 1.19 9.38
N GLY A 136 3.25 2.15 10.26
CA GLY A 136 4.12 3.27 10.58
C GLY A 136 5.16 2.99 11.66
N ILE A 137 5.12 1.84 12.35
CA ILE A 137 6.14 1.49 13.34
C ILE A 137 7.51 1.44 12.65
N SER A 138 8.53 2.02 13.30
CA SER A 138 9.89 2.01 12.76
C SER A 138 10.50 0.61 12.89
N MET A 139 11.40 0.25 11.96
CA MET A 139 12.10 -1.03 12.04
C MET A 139 12.96 -1.14 13.30
N ALA A 140 13.53 -0.03 13.77
CA ALA A 140 14.29 0.01 15.02
C ALA A 140 13.41 -0.25 16.25
N GLU A 141 12.23 0.38 16.31
CA GLU A 141 11.26 0.16 17.39
C GLU A 141 10.73 -1.27 17.38
N LEU A 142 10.36 -1.79 16.20
CA LEU A 142 9.92 -3.17 16.01
C LEU A 142 10.98 -4.17 16.46
N ALA A 143 12.24 -3.99 16.02
CA ALA A 143 13.36 -4.86 16.40
C ALA A 143 13.56 -4.87 17.93
N ARG A 144 13.49 -3.70 18.58
CA ARG A 144 13.59 -3.62 20.05
C ARG A 144 12.45 -4.38 20.73
N THR A 145 11.21 -4.21 20.29
CA THR A 145 10.05 -4.92 20.87
C THR A 145 10.18 -6.43 20.76
N VAL A 146 10.62 -6.96 19.62
CA VAL A 146 10.78 -8.42 19.46
C VAL A 146 11.96 -8.96 20.26
N ASN A 147 13.07 -8.20 20.33
CA ASN A 147 14.26 -8.55 21.11
C ASN A 147 13.96 -8.66 22.61
N GLU A 148 13.09 -7.80 23.15
CA GLU A 148 12.62 -7.90 24.55
C GLU A 148 11.88 -9.21 24.84
N GLY A 149 11.23 -9.80 23.83
CA GLY A 149 10.59 -11.11 23.91
C GLY A 149 11.48 -12.29 23.52
N GLY A 150 12.79 -12.09 23.32
CA GLY A 150 13.75 -13.14 22.97
C GLY A 150 13.77 -13.53 21.48
N HIS A 151 13.09 -12.78 20.62
CA HIS A 151 13.05 -12.98 19.16
C HIS A 151 13.92 -11.96 18.44
N TRP A 152 14.32 -12.25 17.20
CA TRP A 152 14.94 -11.26 16.33
C TRP A 152 14.14 -11.10 15.05
N LEU A 153 14.18 -9.90 14.48
CA LEU A 153 13.49 -9.62 13.22
C LEU A 153 14.35 -10.07 12.03
N THR A 154 13.76 -10.84 11.12
CA THR A 154 14.39 -11.29 9.87
C THR A 154 13.41 -11.15 8.68
N PRO A 155 13.88 -10.87 7.46
CA PRO A 155 15.25 -10.51 7.11
C PRO A 155 15.64 -9.12 7.63
N ASP A 156 16.95 -8.90 7.75
CA ASP A 156 17.52 -7.58 8.00
C ASP A 156 17.09 -6.61 6.89
N VAL A 157 17.08 -5.31 7.21
CA VAL A 157 16.61 -4.28 6.26
C VAL A 157 17.69 -3.22 6.08
N PRO A 158 17.98 -2.81 4.83
CA PRO A 158 18.86 -1.68 4.57
C PRO A 158 18.35 -0.38 5.23
N CYS A 159 19.21 0.23 6.04
CA CYS A 159 18.96 1.48 6.78
C CYS A 159 17.73 1.39 7.71
N PRO A 160 17.75 0.55 8.76
CA PRO A 160 16.58 0.30 9.60
C PRO A 160 16.16 1.54 10.42
N GLY A 161 17.10 2.41 10.80
CA GLY A 161 16.81 3.62 11.59
C GLY A 161 15.90 4.65 10.89
N GLY A 162 15.79 4.59 9.56
CA GLY A 162 14.96 5.50 8.75
C GLY A 162 13.84 4.79 7.99
N ALA A 163 13.43 3.59 8.40
CA ALA A 163 12.43 2.79 7.70
C ALA A 163 11.25 2.43 8.61
N THR A 164 10.05 2.41 8.03
CA THR A 164 8.84 1.86 8.67
C THR A 164 8.50 0.51 8.08
N ILE A 165 7.88 -0.39 8.84
CA ILE A 165 7.53 -1.73 8.34
C ILE A 165 6.69 -1.67 7.06
N GLY A 166 5.71 -0.76 6.98
CA GLY A 166 4.89 -0.58 5.78
C GLY A 166 5.69 -0.11 4.58
N GLY A 167 6.71 0.74 4.78
CA GLY A 167 7.61 1.17 3.72
C GLY A 167 8.55 0.05 3.25
N VAL A 168 9.02 -0.79 4.17
CA VAL A 168 9.86 -1.95 3.84
C VAL A 168 9.07 -3.00 3.06
N ILE A 169 7.86 -3.35 3.53
CA ILE A 169 6.96 -4.28 2.82
C ILE A 169 6.57 -3.70 1.47
N GLY A 170 6.19 -2.42 1.41
CA GLY A 170 5.84 -1.74 0.17
C GLY A 170 6.99 -1.77 -0.85
N ALA A 171 8.24 -1.57 -0.42
CA ALA A 171 9.42 -1.66 -1.28
C ALA A 171 9.88 -3.12 -1.55
N GLY A 172 9.36 -4.11 -0.82
CA GLY A 172 9.85 -5.49 -0.88
C GLY A 172 11.33 -5.60 -0.47
N ALA A 173 11.79 -4.70 0.42
CA ALA A 173 13.20 -4.62 0.79
C ALA A 173 13.60 -5.83 1.65
N SER A 174 14.76 -6.41 1.38
CA SER A 174 15.35 -7.50 2.18
C SER A 174 16.86 -7.38 2.13
N GLY A 175 17.50 -7.56 3.28
CA GLY A 175 18.93 -7.48 3.47
C GLY A 175 19.65 -8.77 3.10
N PHE A 176 20.85 -8.95 3.63
CA PHE A 176 21.73 -10.06 3.25
C PHE A 176 21.31 -11.39 3.87
N ASP A 177 20.76 -11.36 5.08
CA ASP A 177 20.33 -12.58 5.79
C ASP A 177 19.17 -13.30 5.09
N ARG A 178 18.54 -12.66 4.09
CA ARG A 178 17.54 -13.26 3.20
C ARG A 178 18.05 -14.52 2.49
N LEU A 179 19.37 -14.65 2.32
CA LEU A 179 19.98 -15.85 1.74
C LEU A 179 19.84 -17.07 2.66
N ARG A 180 19.75 -16.84 3.97
CA ARG A 180 19.56 -17.88 5.00
C ARG A 180 18.10 -18.04 5.39
N PHE A 181 17.38 -16.94 5.59
CA PHE A 181 16.03 -16.94 6.15
C PHE A 181 14.92 -16.66 5.13
N GLY A 182 15.29 -16.43 3.87
CA GLY A 182 14.35 -16.05 2.82
C GLY A 182 14.01 -14.55 2.83
N PRO A 183 13.39 -14.06 1.74
CA PRO A 183 13.01 -12.65 1.60
C PRO A 183 11.84 -12.27 2.50
N LEU A 184 11.69 -10.96 2.76
CA LEU A 184 10.67 -10.39 3.65
C LEU A 184 9.26 -10.87 3.31
N ARG A 185 8.95 -10.98 2.02
CA ARG A 185 7.65 -11.48 1.53
C ARG A 185 7.24 -12.85 2.07
N HIS A 186 8.20 -13.66 2.56
CA HIS A 186 7.91 -14.97 3.16
C HIS A 186 7.56 -14.86 4.64
N HIS A 187 8.02 -13.79 5.31
CA HIS A 187 7.76 -13.51 6.72
C HIS A 187 6.50 -12.68 6.94
N VAL A 188 5.90 -12.13 5.88
CA VAL A 188 4.59 -11.46 5.98
C VAL A 188 3.49 -12.51 6.00
N LEU A 189 2.89 -12.73 7.17
CA LEU A 189 1.76 -13.64 7.38
C LEU A 189 0.42 -13.04 6.92
N GLY A 190 0.31 -11.71 6.98
CA GLY A 190 -0.88 -11.01 6.53
C GLY A 190 -0.75 -9.50 6.56
N LEU A 191 -1.61 -8.83 5.79
CA LEU A 191 -1.70 -7.37 5.72
C LEU A 191 -3.15 -6.92 5.85
N ARG A 192 -3.34 -5.78 6.49
CA ARG A 192 -4.56 -4.98 6.37
C ARG A 192 -4.23 -3.76 5.51
N VAL A 193 -5.00 -3.54 4.46
CA VAL A 193 -4.71 -2.52 3.47
C VAL A 193 -5.97 -1.75 3.10
N VAL A 194 -5.79 -0.50 2.68
CA VAL A 194 -6.82 0.22 1.93
C VAL A 194 -6.52 0.04 0.45
N ASP A 195 -7.43 -0.58 -0.29
CA ASP A 195 -7.26 -0.86 -1.71
C ASP A 195 -7.58 0.36 -2.61
N GLY A 196 -7.41 0.21 -3.92
CA GLY A 196 -7.73 1.25 -4.91
C GLY A 196 -9.21 1.59 -5.03
N HIS A 197 -10.10 0.83 -4.39
CA HIS A 197 -11.54 1.13 -4.30
C HIS A 197 -11.89 1.89 -3.00
N GLY A 198 -10.90 2.13 -2.13
CA GLY A 198 -11.12 2.78 -0.84
C GLY A 198 -11.76 1.85 0.19
N GLU A 199 -11.67 0.53 0.00
CA GLU A 199 -12.13 -0.46 0.96
C GLU A 199 -10.98 -0.95 1.83
N LEU A 200 -11.30 -1.18 3.11
CA LEU A 200 -10.35 -1.69 4.07
C LEU A 200 -10.42 -3.22 4.03
N THR A 201 -9.45 -3.82 3.35
CA THR A 201 -9.41 -5.26 3.10
C THR A 201 -8.28 -5.91 3.89
N LYS A 202 -8.41 -7.22 4.09
CA LYS A 202 -7.41 -8.05 4.77
C LYS A 202 -7.04 -9.21 3.87
N SER A 203 -5.76 -9.52 3.84
CA SER A 203 -5.25 -10.73 3.21
C SER A 203 -4.28 -11.42 4.17
N GLY A 204 -4.41 -12.74 4.32
CA GLY A 204 -3.61 -13.52 5.27
C GLY A 204 -4.14 -13.42 6.70
N GLY A 205 -3.29 -13.73 7.67
CA GLY A 205 -3.65 -13.73 9.10
C GLY A 205 -2.42 -13.86 10.00
N GLN A 206 -2.63 -14.11 11.29
CA GLN A 206 -1.53 -14.42 12.22
C GLN A 206 -1.22 -15.94 12.28
N LEU A 207 -1.85 -16.72 11.39
CA LEU A 207 -1.65 -18.17 11.34
C LEU A 207 -0.62 -18.49 10.26
N VAL A 208 0.37 -19.30 10.63
CA VAL A 208 1.46 -19.74 9.72
C VAL A 208 0.92 -20.54 8.54
N LYS A 209 -0.14 -21.33 8.75
CA LYS A 209 -0.81 -22.07 7.67
C LYS A 209 -2.18 -21.45 7.41
N ASN A 210 -2.28 -20.74 6.29
CA ASN A 210 -3.55 -20.30 5.75
C ASN A 210 -3.76 -20.91 4.36
N VAL A 211 -4.85 -21.65 4.18
CA VAL A 211 -5.17 -22.37 2.92
C VAL A 211 -6.42 -21.79 2.26
N THR A 212 -6.85 -20.60 2.69
CA THR A 212 -8.06 -19.97 2.17
C THR A 212 -7.74 -18.75 1.31
N GLY A 213 -8.16 -18.81 0.04
CA GLY A 213 -8.07 -17.70 -0.91
C GLY A 213 -6.68 -17.49 -1.52
N TYR A 214 -6.48 -16.31 -2.12
CA TYR A 214 -5.23 -15.91 -2.73
C TYR A 214 -4.34 -15.14 -1.75
N ASP A 215 -3.02 -15.33 -1.84
CA ASP A 215 -2.03 -14.62 -1.04
C ASP A 215 -1.80 -13.17 -1.54
N LEU A 216 -2.83 -12.32 -1.47
CA LEU A 216 -2.74 -10.92 -1.95
C LEU A 216 -1.70 -10.10 -1.18
N HIS A 217 -1.42 -10.45 0.07
CA HIS A 217 -0.37 -9.84 0.88
C HIS A 217 1.02 -9.98 0.24
N ARG A 218 1.26 -11.09 -0.48
CA ARG A 218 2.49 -11.29 -1.27
C ARG A 218 2.50 -10.44 -2.53
N LEU A 219 1.34 -10.22 -3.16
CA LEU A 219 1.19 -9.29 -4.30
C LEU A 219 1.43 -7.84 -3.88
N TYR A 220 0.98 -7.43 -2.70
CA TYR A 220 1.18 -6.07 -2.19
C TYR A 220 2.63 -5.80 -1.77
N THR A 221 3.38 -6.85 -1.40
CA THR A 221 4.80 -6.74 -1.06
C THR A 221 5.61 -6.40 -2.31
N GLY A 222 6.31 -5.26 -2.31
CA GLY A 222 7.01 -4.74 -3.49
C GLY A 222 6.15 -3.92 -4.46
N SER A 223 4.89 -3.63 -4.11
CA SER A 223 4.00 -2.79 -4.93
C SER A 223 4.33 -1.29 -4.91
N HIS A 224 5.27 -0.85 -4.06
CA HIS A 224 5.67 0.54 -3.88
C HIS A 224 4.50 1.51 -3.62
N GLY A 225 3.41 1.02 -3.01
CA GLY A 225 2.23 1.81 -2.70
C GLY A 225 1.31 2.09 -3.90
N THR A 226 1.54 1.45 -5.05
CA THR A 226 0.74 1.64 -6.26
C THR A 226 -0.57 0.84 -6.26
N LEU A 227 -0.62 -0.28 -5.53
CA LEU A 227 -1.79 -1.16 -5.47
C LEU A 227 -2.67 -0.89 -4.25
N CYS A 228 -2.07 -0.47 -3.14
CA CYS A 228 -2.76 -0.28 -1.87
C CYS A 228 -1.96 0.59 -0.89
N ALA A 229 -2.64 1.15 0.12
CA ALA A 229 -2.01 1.70 1.30
C ALA A 229 -2.02 0.65 2.43
N ILE A 230 -0.84 0.19 2.86
CA ILE A 230 -0.70 -0.79 3.95
C ILE A 230 -0.91 -0.08 5.29
N VAL A 231 -1.88 -0.51 6.10
CA VAL A 231 -2.16 0.11 7.41
C VAL A 231 -1.71 -0.76 8.59
N GLU A 232 -1.75 -2.09 8.42
CA GLU A 232 -1.27 -3.05 9.42
C GLU A 232 -0.52 -4.20 8.74
N ALA A 233 0.45 -4.76 9.45
CA ALA A 233 1.20 -5.93 9.03
C ALA A 233 1.22 -6.98 10.15
N SER A 234 1.08 -8.25 9.77
CA SER A 234 1.33 -9.41 10.61
C SER A 234 2.57 -10.13 10.08
N LEU A 235 3.52 -10.34 10.98
CA LEU A 235 4.80 -11.02 10.76
C LEU A 235 4.87 -12.27 11.64
#